data_AF-X0RJJ0-F1
#
_entry.id   AF-X0RJJ0-F1
#
_cell.length_a   1.000
_cell.length_b   1.000
_cell.length_c   1.000
_cell.angle_alpha   90.00
_cell.angle_beta   90.00
_cell.angle_gamma   90.00
#
_symmetry.space_group_name_H-M   'P 1'
#
loop_
_entity.id
_entity.type
_entity.pdbx_description
1 polymer ?
#
loop_
_entity_poly.entity_id
_entity_poly.type
_entity_poly.pdbx_seq_one_letter_code
_entity_poly.pdbx_strand_id
1 'polypeptide(L)'
;MNTLESALLAKADAALEQTDLLLKAGHPDGAADRCYYAMFHAASALLASKGLQYTSHRAVLAAVGKELVQPGCTRPEASPGDS
;
A
#
# COMPACT_ATOMS: atom_id res chain seq x y z
N MET A 1 10.81 13.26 -11.85
CA MET A 1 11.05 12.33 -10.71
C MET A 1 11.60 13.12 -9.56
N ASN A 2 10.82 13.27 -8.49
CA ASN A 2 11.25 13.96 -7.28
C ASN A 2 12.15 13.02 -6.45
N THR A 3 13.27 13.50 -5.91
CA THR A 3 14.22 12.69 -5.13
C THR A 3 13.56 11.95 -3.94
N LEU A 4 12.50 12.54 -3.38
CA LEU A 4 11.73 11.97 -2.27
C LEU A 4 10.94 10.72 -2.68
N GLU A 5 10.35 10.70 -3.87
CA GLU A 5 9.56 9.58 -4.41
C GLU A 5 10.43 8.34 -4.55
N SER A 6 11.58 8.49 -5.21
CA SER A 6 12.55 7.41 -5.40
C SER A 6 13.08 6.86 -4.07
N ALA A 7 13.35 7.74 -3.10
CA ALA A 7 13.81 7.34 -1.77
C ALA A 7 12.74 6.57 -0.98
N LEU A 8 11.46 6.93 -1.14
CA LEU A 8 10.34 6.23 -0.50
C LEU A 8 10.09 4.86 -1.16
N LEU A 9 10.19 4.77 -2.49
CA LEU A 9 10.12 3.49 -3.19
C LEU A 9 11.25 2.54 -2.78
N ALA A 10 12.50 3.03 -2.69
CA ALA A 10 13.62 2.22 -2.24
C ALA A 10 13.41 1.68 -0.81
N LYS A 11 12.78 2.46 0.08
CA LYS A 11 12.41 1.99 1.42
C LYS A 11 11.29 0.95 1.39
N ALA A 12 10.33 1.09 0.49
CA ALA A 12 9.26 0.12 0.32
C ALA A 12 9.83 -1.23 -0.15
N ASP A 13 10.71 -1.22 -1.16
CA ASP A 13 11.36 -2.43 -1.68
C ASP A 13 12.20 -3.12 -0.60
N ALA A 14 13.01 -2.36 0.14
CA ALA A 14 13.80 -2.92 1.25
C ALA A 14 12.92 -3.56 2.33
N ALA A 15 11.76 -2.96 2.65
CA ALA A 15 10.83 -3.52 3.60
C ALA A 15 10.16 -4.80 3.08
N LEU A 16 9.85 -4.90 1.78
CA LEU A 16 9.33 -6.12 1.16
C LEU A 16 10.36 -7.25 1.17
N GLU A 17 11.63 -6.95 0.90
CA GLU A 17 12.71 -7.93 0.99
C GLU A 17 12.83 -8.48 2.42
N GLN A 18 12.72 -7.60 3.42
CA GLN A 18 12.66 -8.03 4.83
C GLN A 18 11.44 -8.89 5.14
N THR A 19 10.25 -8.55 4.62
CA THR A 19 9.04 -9.36 4.75
C THR A 19 9.25 -10.76 4.18
N ASP A 20 9.83 -10.88 2.99
CA ASP A 20 10.08 -12.17 2.35
C ASP A 20 11.09 -13.02 3.15
N LEU A 21 12.15 -12.41 3.67
CA LEU A 21 13.10 -13.08 4.57
C LEU A 21 12.42 -13.58 5.86
N LEU A 22 11.55 -12.77 6.47
CA LEU A 22 10.82 -13.14 7.69
C LEU A 22 9.80 -14.26 7.43
N LEU A 23 9.11 -14.24 6.30
CA LEU A 23 8.21 -15.32 5.90
C LEU A 23 8.98 -16.63 5.69
N LYS A 24 10.12 -16.58 4.99
CA LYS A 24 11.01 -17.74 4.80
C LYS A 24 11.58 -18.27 6.11
N ALA A 25 11.80 -17.40 7.09
CA ALA A 25 12.25 -17.76 8.42
C ALA A 25 11.13 -18.26 9.35
N GLY A 26 9.87 -18.27 8.90
CA GLY A 26 8.72 -18.73 9.71
C GLY A 26 8.24 -17.71 10.76
N HIS A 27 8.48 -16.42 10.53
CA HIS A 27 8.07 -15.33 11.41
C HIS A 27 6.96 -14.46 10.76
N PRO A 28 5.72 -14.97 10.64
CA PRO A 28 4.64 -14.29 9.95
C PRO A 28 4.22 -12.97 10.62
N ASP A 29 4.26 -12.89 11.95
CA ASP A 29 3.88 -11.66 12.69
C ASP A 29 4.86 -10.52 12.37
N GLY A 30 6.17 -10.80 12.41
CA GLY A 30 7.18 -9.81 12.04
C GLY A 30 7.11 -9.44 10.56
N ALA A 31 6.75 -10.39 9.70
CA ALA A 31 6.54 -10.14 8.28
C ALA A 31 5.36 -9.20 8.03
N ALA A 32 4.26 -9.34 8.78
CA ALA A 32 3.08 -8.49 8.69
C ALA A 32 3.43 -7.03 9.06
N ASP A 33 4.16 -6.81 10.15
CA ASP A 33 4.63 -5.48 10.54
C ASP A 33 5.49 -4.84 9.46
N ARG A 34 6.42 -5.60 8.86
CA ARG A 34 7.28 -5.09 7.78
C ARG A 34 6.52 -4.80 6.50
N CYS A 35 5.54 -5.64 6.18
CA CYS A 35 4.66 -5.45 5.03
C CYS A 35 3.85 -4.16 5.18
N TYR A 36 3.36 -3.87 6.38
CA TYR A 36 2.66 -2.63 6.68
C TYR A 36 3.53 -1.39 6.41
N TYR A 37 4.79 -1.38 6.84
CA TYR A 37 5.71 -0.28 6.55
C TYR A 37 6.07 -0.17 5.07
N ALA A 38 6.19 -1.30 4.36
CA ALA A 38 6.38 -1.31 2.91
C ALA A 38 5.22 -0.60 2.19
N MET A 39 3.98 -0.98 2.54
CA MET A 39 2.77 -0.35 2.01
C MET A 39 2.72 1.16 2.34
N PHE A 40 3.10 1.55 3.56
CA PHE A 40 3.15 2.95 3.98
C PHE A 40 4.15 3.78 3.16
N HIS A 41 5.34 3.25 2.89
CA HIS A 41 6.34 3.93 2.08
C HIS A 41 5.92 4.05 0.62
N ALA A 42 5.38 2.99 0.03
CA ALA A 42 4.85 3.00 -1.34
C ALA A 42 3.69 4.01 -1.49
N ALA A 43 2.78 4.02 -0.53
CA ALA A 43 1.69 4.98 -0.43
C ALA A 43 2.18 6.43 -0.36
N SER A 44 3.17 6.68 0.49
CA SER A 44 3.76 8.01 0.67
C SER A 44 4.46 8.47 -0.62
N ALA A 45 5.11 7.55 -1.35
CA ALA A 45 5.73 7.85 -2.63
C ALA A 45 4.68 8.26 -3.68
N LEU A 46 3.57 7.50 -3.77
CA LEU A 46 2.48 7.77 -4.69
C LEU A 46 1.83 9.14 -4.43
N LEU A 47 1.58 9.47 -3.16
CA LEU A 47 0.98 10.74 -2.77
C LEU A 47 1.96 11.90 -3.04
N ALA A 48 3.25 11.72 -2.75
CA ALA A 48 4.28 12.69 -3.07
C ALA A 48 4.41 12.94 -4.58
N SER A 49 4.23 11.91 -5.42
CA SER A 49 4.19 12.02 -6.89
C SER A 49 3.04 12.91 -7.37
N LYS A 50 1.92 12.93 -6.62
CA LYS A 50 0.77 13.82 -6.86
C LYS A 50 0.88 15.19 -6.17
N GLY A 51 2.00 15.50 -5.52
CA GLY A 51 2.19 16.73 -4.75
C GLY A 51 1.40 16.77 -3.44
N LEU A 52 0.86 15.63 -2.98
CA LEU A 52 0.08 15.51 -1.76
C LEU A 52 0.96 14.91 -0.65
N GLN A 53 1.11 15.63 0.46
CA GLN A 53 1.83 15.13 1.62
C GLN A 53 0.89 15.01 2.82
N TYR A 54 0.87 13.83 3.43
CA TYR A 54 0.03 13.55 4.59
C TYR A 54 0.93 13.25 5.78
N THR A 55 0.70 13.98 6.87
CA THR A 55 1.44 13.82 8.13
C THR A 55 0.80 12.80 9.07
N SER A 56 -0.42 12.37 8.79
CA SER A 56 -1.20 11.47 9.64
C SER A 56 -1.29 10.07 9.06
N HIS A 57 -0.95 9.07 9.88
CA HIS A 57 -1.01 7.65 9.50
C HIS A 57 -2.39 7.23 8.96
N ARG A 58 -3.46 7.73 9.58
CA ARG A 58 -4.84 7.48 9.13
C ARG A 58 -5.15 8.13 7.79
N ALA A 59 -4.55 9.29 7.49
CA ALA A 59 -4.78 10.01 6.24
C ALA A 59 -4.07 9.33 5.07
N VAL A 60 -2.88 8.78 5.29
CA VAL A 60 -2.18 7.93 4.31
C VAL A 60 -3.00 6.67 4.02
N LEU A 61 -3.49 5.97 5.05
CA LEU A 61 -4.35 4.78 4.88
C LEU A 61 -5.66 5.10 4.14
N ALA A 62 -6.31 6.22 4.44
CA ALA A 62 -7.54 6.64 3.75
C ALA A 62 -7.27 7.05 2.28
N ALA A 63 -6.15 7.73 2.01
CA ALA A 63 -5.76 8.12 0.66
C ALA A 63 -5.36 6.91 -0.19
N VAL A 64 -4.65 5.95 0.41
CA VAL A 64 -4.36 4.64 -0.18
C VAL A 64 -5.64 3.87 -0.46
N GLY A 65 -6.53 3.77 0.52
CA GLY A 65 -7.83 3.12 0.34
C GLY A 65 -8.71 3.77 -0.73
N LYS A 66 -8.39 4.99 -1.17
CA LYS A 66 -9.07 5.68 -2.27
C LYS A 66 -8.36 5.52 -3.63
N GLU A 67 -7.04 5.32 -3.62
CA GLU A 67 -6.19 5.25 -4.83
C GLU A 67 -5.85 3.80 -5.24
N LEU A 68 -5.69 2.89 -4.29
CA LEU A 68 -5.41 1.47 -4.49
C LEU A 68 -6.68 0.61 -4.52
N VAL A 69 -7.75 1.02 -3.83
CA VAL A 69 -9.08 0.46 -4.09
C VAL A 69 -9.59 1.15 -5.33
N GLN A 70 -9.45 0.49 -6.48
CA GLN A 70 -10.22 0.89 -7.65
C GLN A 70 -11.70 0.97 -7.25
N PRO A 71 -12.42 2.08 -7.54
CA PRO A 71 -13.88 2.12 -7.45
C PRO A 71 -14.55 1.25 -8.54
N GLY A 72 -14.06 0.03 -8.77
CA GLY A 72 -14.47 -0.84 -9.87
C GLY A 72 -14.30 -2.34 -9.64
N CYS A 73 -13.81 -2.80 -8.48
CA CYS A 73 -13.74 -4.24 -8.16
C CYS A 73 -14.78 -4.70 -7.14
N THR A 74 -15.92 -4.01 -7.04
CA THR A 74 -17.17 -4.71 -6.76
C THR A 74 -17.80 -4.97 -8.12
N ARG A 75 -17.63 -6.19 -8.66
CA ARG A 75 -18.62 -6.69 -9.61
C ARG A 75 -19.93 -6.64 -8.82
N PRO A 76 -20.94 -5.84 -9.19
CA PRO A 76 -22.27 -6.09 -8.67
C PRO A 76 -22.57 -7.51 -9.15
N GLU A 77 -22.70 -8.46 -8.22
CA GLU A 77 -23.28 -9.74 -8.57
C GLU A 77 -24.56 -9.44 -9.33
N ALA A 78 -24.55 -9.86 -10.61
CA ALA A 78 -25.67 -9.70 -11.51
C ALA A 78 -26.92 -10.17 -10.79
N SER A 79 -27.95 -9.33 -10.76
CA SER A 79 -29.31 -9.77 -10.54
C SER A 79 -29.66 -10.80 -11.62
N PRO A 80 -30.06 -12.03 -11.28
CA PRO A 80 -31.06 -12.75 -12.03
C PRO A 80 -32.38 -12.48 -11.30
N GLY A 81 -33.26 -11.66 -11.82
CA GLY A 81 -33.91 -11.89 -13.09
C GLY A 81 -35.41 -11.78 -12.79
N ASP A 82 -36.12 -11.20 -13.74
CA ASP A 82 -37.57 -11.22 -13.80
C ASP A 82 -38.15 -12.56 -13.36
N SER A 83 -39.14 -12.49 -12.49
CA SER A 83 -40.31 -13.36 -12.49
C SER A 83 -41.50 -12.59 -11.92
#